data_AF-A1DNJ9-F1
#
_entry.id   AF-A1DNJ9-F1
#
_cell.length_a   1.000
_cell.length_b   1.000
_cell.length_c   1.000
_cell.angle_alpha   90.00
_cell.angle_beta   90.00
_cell.angle_gamma   90.00
#
_symmetry.space_group_name_H-M   'P 1'
#
loop_
_entity.id
_entity.type
_entity.pdbx_description
1 polymer ?
#
loop_
_entity_poly.entity_id
_entity_poly.type
_entity_poly.pdbx_seq_one_letter_code
_entity_poly.pdbx_strand_id
1 'polypeptide(L)'
;MVSRRLSAPLSIDQRVDKILSGIPMIDGHDDLPISIRAFFNDKIYADQFTVPFTQGNLKGHVDLRRLSKGKVGGTSWSVYVECPKNWEDFSDATYTTSVRQTFEQVDPMSRLANAYPDTFSSPPNGTTALQAFLDGKIISPYGIEGLHLSHGSIKKAVPHWHGISEAGKDLVYEMSRMGMIVDLAHVSVDTMRDVLGADELPKTDMEHAALGKVADHIKHIGGLIGFKHIGLDSDFDGIPTVPRGLEDVDEDAAKVAGGNLLRVWKRVDEVALQMQAEGALPVEDNIVYVA
;
A
#
# COMPACT_ATOMS: atom_id res chain seq x y z
N MET A 1 -13.20 32.82 -41.71
CA MET A 1 -13.77 31.79 -40.82
C MET A 1 -12.81 30.60 -40.78
N VAL A 2 -12.05 30.43 -39.70
CA VAL A 2 -11.25 29.21 -39.50
C VAL A 2 -12.22 28.18 -38.93
N SER A 3 -12.59 27.20 -39.75
CA SER A 3 -13.38 26.04 -39.32
C SER A 3 -12.60 25.30 -38.24
N ARG A 4 -12.95 25.48 -36.96
CA ARG A 4 -12.52 24.59 -35.88
C ARG A 4 -13.08 23.21 -36.21
N ARG A 5 -12.26 22.34 -36.83
CA ARG A 5 -12.54 20.91 -36.86
C ARG A 5 -12.53 20.46 -35.40
N LEU A 6 -13.69 20.07 -34.88
CA LEU A 6 -13.77 19.31 -33.65
C LEU A 6 -12.97 18.03 -33.89
N SER A 7 -11.90 17.83 -33.13
CA SER A 7 -11.11 16.59 -33.18
C SER A 7 -12.03 15.42 -32.85
N ALA A 8 -11.84 14.28 -33.53
CA ALA A 8 -12.58 13.06 -33.22
C ALA A 8 -12.44 12.70 -31.73
N PRO A 9 -13.47 12.10 -31.11
CA PRO A 9 -13.37 11.61 -29.73
C PRO A 9 -12.19 10.65 -29.59
N LEU A 10 -11.42 10.79 -28.51
CA LEU A 10 -10.33 9.87 -28.19
C LEU A 10 -10.86 8.44 -27.97
N SER A 11 -10.09 7.43 -28.40
CA SER A 11 -10.35 6.03 -28.03
C SER A 11 -10.24 5.83 -26.51
N ILE A 12 -10.67 4.68 -26.00
CA ILE A 12 -10.53 4.36 -24.56
C ILE A 12 -9.06 4.42 -24.16
N ASP A 13 -8.17 3.78 -24.91
CA ASP A 13 -6.73 3.75 -24.62
C ASP A 13 -6.11 5.15 -24.64
N GLN A 14 -6.48 5.97 -25.63
CA GLN A 14 -6.03 7.37 -25.70
C GLN A 14 -6.52 8.21 -24.51
N ARG A 15 -7.71 7.91 -23.97
CA ARG A 15 -8.23 8.58 -22.78
C ARG A 15 -7.49 8.11 -21.53
N VAL A 16 -7.22 6.81 -21.42
CA VAL A 16 -6.41 6.24 -20.33
C VAL A 16 -5.03 6.88 -20.34
N ASP A 17 -4.34 6.87 -21.47
CA ASP A 17 -3.00 7.45 -21.62
C ASP A 17 -2.96 8.92 -21.25
N LYS A 18 -3.97 9.68 -21.70
CA LYS A 18 -4.10 11.08 -21.34
C LYS A 18 -4.29 11.28 -19.83
N ILE A 19 -5.01 10.39 -19.15
CA ILE A 19 -5.22 10.48 -17.69
C ILE A 19 -3.92 10.09 -16.98
N LEU A 20 -3.32 8.95 -17.33
CA LEU A 20 -2.14 8.41 -16.65
C LEU A 20 -0.86 9.21 -16.90
N SER A 21 -0.79 9.99 -17.98
CA SER A 21 0.31 10.94 -18.19
C SER A 21 0.35 12.12 -17.20
N GLY A 22 -0.77 12.41 -16.53
CA GLY A 22 -0.87 13.51 -15.56
C GLY A 22 -1.23 13.08 -14.13
N ILE A 23 -1.77 11.88 -13.95
CA ILE A 23 -2.17 11.33 -12.66
C ILE A 23 -1.56 9.94 -12.54
N PRO A 24 -0.64 9.70 -11.59
CA PRO A 24 -0.05 8.38 -11.43
C PRO A 24 -1.12 7.34 -11.11
N MET A 25 -1.01 6.17 -11.73
CA MET A 25 -1.59 4.96 -11.16
C MET A 25 -0.82 4.64 -9.88
N ILE A 26 -1.50 4.51 -8.74
CA ILE A 26 -0.85 4.09 -7.49
C ILE A 26 -1.59 2.89 -6.95
N ASP A 27 -0.85 1.80 -6.79
CA ASP A 27 -1.28 0.61 -6.09
C ASP A 27 -1.07 0.77 -4.58
N GLY A 28 -2.11 0.44 -3.80
CA GLY A 28 -2.13 0.56 -2.35
C GLY A 28 -1.31 -0.50 -1.62
N HIS A 29 -1.03 -1.63 -2.28
CA HIS A 29 -0.35 -2.77 -1.66
C HIS A 29 0.24 -3.72 -2.71
N ASP A 30 1.53 -4.02 -2.59
CA ASP A 30 2.24 -4.99 -3.42
C ASP A 30 3.29 -5.75 -2.62
N ASP A 31 3.24 -7.06 -2.69
CA ASP A 31 3.98 -8.03 -1.88
C ASP A 31 5.28 -8.52 -2.56
N LEU A 32 5.82 -7.76 -3.52
CA LEU A 32 7.15 -8.00 -4.06
C LEU A 32 8.22 -8.25 -2.96
N PRO A 33 8.23 -7.55 -1.80
CA PRO A 33 9.23 -7.81 -0.75
C PRO A 33 9.18 -9.24 -0.20
N ILE A 34 7.99 -9.77 0.13
CA ILE A 34 7.88 -11.16 0.61
C ILE A 34 8.22 -12.17 -0.49
N SER A 35 7.89 -11.85 -1.75
CA SER A 35 8.30 -12.66 -2.91
C SER A 35 9.82 -12.68 -3.10
N ILE A 36 10.49 -11.54 -2.91
CA ILE A 36 11.96 -11.42 -2.92
C ILE A 36 12.57 -12.33 -1.85
N ARG A 37 12.03 -12.28 -0.63
CA ARG A 37 12.47 -13.14 0.45
C ARG A 37 12.25 -14.61 0.15
N ALA A 38 11.03 -15.00 -0.20
CA ALA A 38 10.62 -16.39 -0.35
C ALA A 38 11.34 -17.10 -1.50
N PHE A 39 11.55 -16.43 -2.63
CA PHE A 39 12.12 -17.05 -3.83
C PHE A 39 13.62 -16.78 -4.01
N PHE A 40 14.13 -15.68 -3.44
CA PHE A 40 15.50 -15.24 -3.70
C PHE A 40 16.34 -15.01 -2.43
N ASN A 41 15.77 -15.25 -1.23
CA ASN A 41 16.44 -15.05 0.06
C ASN A 41 17.07 -13.64 0.17
N ASP A 42 16.34 -12.61 -0.28
CA ASP A 42 16.75 -11.20 -0.24
C ASP A 42 17.97 -10.83 -1.13
N LYS A 43 18.43 -11.76 -1.97
CA LYS A 43 19.59 -11.60 -2.87
C LYS A 43 19.24 -10.93 -4.20
N ILE A 44 18.84 -9.67 -4.15
CA ILE A 44 18.43 -8.89 -5.34
C ILE A 44 19.55 -8.67 -6.38
N TYR A 45 20.82 -8.92 -6.04
CA TYR A 45 21.95 -8.74 -6.96
C TYR A 45 22.31 -10.03 -7.71
N ALA A 46 21.74 -11.17 -7.32
CA ALA A 46 21.99 -12.42 -8.00
C ALA A 46 21.26 -12.44 -9.35
N ASP A 47 21.88 -13.03 -10.38
CA ASP A 47 21.27 -13.16 -11.71
C ASP A 47 19.89 -13.82 -11.69
N GLN A 48 19.66 -14.71 -10.72
CA GLN A 48 18.37 -15.36 -10.49
C GLN A 48 17.22 -14.37 -10.24
N PHE A 49 17.50 -13.20 -9.66
CA PHE A 49 16.55 -12.11 -9.51
C PHE A 49 16.75 -11.06 -10.61
N THR A 50 17.98 -10.55 -10.79
CA THR A 50 18.28 -9.39 -11.66
C THR A 50 17.83 -9.63 -13.10
N VAL A 51 18.12 -10.80 -13.67
CA VAL A 51 17.80 -11.10 -15.07
C VAL A 51 16.28 -11.09 -15.30
N PRO A 52 15.47 -11.92 -14.59
CA PRO A 52 14.03 -11.91 -14.81
C PRO A 52 13.33 -10.63 -14.31
N PHE A 53 13.87 -9.93 -13.31
CA PHE A 53 13.32 -8.63 -12.88
C PHE A 53 13.51 -7.54 -13.94
N THR A 54 14.69 -7.47 -14.57
CA THR A 54 14.99 -6.43 -15.56
C THR A 54 14.53 -6.77 -16.97
N GLN A 55 14.58 -8.05 -17.34
CA GLN A 55 14.24 -8.54 -18.68
C GLN A 55 12.83 -9.12 -18.77
N GLY A 56 12.10 -9.19 -17.66
CA GLY A 56 10.75 -9.73 -17.56
C GLY A 56 10.72 -11.24 -17.26
N ASN A 57 9.53 -11.72 -16.88
CA ASN A 57 9.26 -13.09 -16.42
C ASN A 57 9.80 -13.37 -15.00
N LEU A 58 9.88 -12.35 -14.14
CA LEU A 58 10.02 -12.62 -12.71
C LEU A 58 8.81 -13.44 -12.26
N LYS A 59 9.09 -14.46 -11.44
CA LYS A 59 8.04 -15.22 -10.78
C LYS A 59 7.25 -14.27 -9.89
N GLY A 60 5.93 -14.29 -10.04
CA GLY A 60 5.04 -13.29 -9.45
C GLY A 60 4.45 -12.39 -10.52
N HIS A 61 4.00 -11.23 -10.07
CA HIS A 61 3.20 -10.26 -10.81
C HIS A 61 4.00 -9.01 -11.17
N VAL A 62 5.15 -8.78 -10.52
CA VAL A 62 5.96 -7.57 -10.71
C VAL A 62 7.29 -7.85 -11.38
N ASP A 63 7.59 -7.08 -12.44
CA ASP A 63 8.94 -6.89 -12.98
C ASP A 63 9.01 -5.55 -13.72
N LEU A 64 10.22 -5.09 -14.10
CA LEU A 64 10.38 -3.76 -14.71
C LEU A 64 9.61 -3.60 -16.03
N ARG A 65 9.44 -4.68 -16.80
CA ARG A 65 8.70 -4.61 -18.06
C ARG A 65 7.21 -4.49 -17.80
N ARG A 66 6.67 -5.25 -16.85
CA ARG A 66 5.25 -5.18 -16.46
C ARG A 66 4.91 -3.82 -15.86
N LEU A 67 5.73 -3.32 -14.92
CA LEU A 67 5.56 -1.97 -14.34
C LEU A 67 5.51 -0.88 -15.42
N SER A 68 6.44 -0.94 -16.39
CA SER A 68 6.47 0.00 -17.51
C SER A 68 5.26 -0.16 -18.44
N LYS A 69 4.90 -1.39 -18.81
CA LYS A 69 3.75 -1.70 -19.69
C LYS A 69 2.44 -1.24 -19.06
N GLY A 70 2.27 -1.46 -17.75
CA GLY A 70 1.13 -0.98 -16.97
C GLY A 70 1.09 0.51 -16.77
N LYS A 71 2.19 1.25 -16.97
CA LYS A 71 2.26 2.68 -16.63
C LYS A 71 2.01 2.91 -15.14
N VAL A 72 2.53 2.00 -14.31
CA VAL A 72 2.49 2.12 -12.84
C VAL A 72 3.27 3.37 -12.45
N GLY A 73 2.60 4.31 -11.78
CA GLY A 73 3.19 5.55 -11.27
C GLY A 73 3.61 5.46 -9.80
N GLY A 74 3.16 4.43 -9.09
CA GLY A 74 3.46 4.18 -7.70
C GLY A 74 2.93 2.85 -7.21
N THR A 75 3.57 2.31 -6.18
CA THR A 75 3.06 1.18 -5.41
C THR A 75 3.60 1.23 -3.98
N SER A 76 2.77 0.88 -3.01
CA SER A 76 3.19 0.71 -1.62
C SER A 76 3.72 -0.70 -1.41
N TRP A 77 5.02 -0.81 -1.17
CA TRP A 77 5.66 -2.10 -0.97
C TRP A 77 5.32 -2.65 0.42
N SER A 78 4.65 -3.80 0.45
CA SER A 78 4.25 -4.45 1.70
C SER A 78 5.46 -5.02 2.44
N VAL A 79 5.71 -4.46 3.61
CA VAL A 79 6.64 -4.98 4.60
C VAL A 79 5.86 -5.94 5.48
N TYR A 80 5.53 -7.09 4.90
CA TYR A 80 4.81 -8.18 5.58
C TYR A 80 5.72 -9.01 6.47
N VAL A 81 5.21 -9.43 7.63
CA VAL A 81 5.83 -10.44 8.48
C VAL A 81 4.76 -11.43 8.91
N GLU A 82 5.11 -12.72 8.89
CA GLU A 82 4.17 -13.78 9.21
C GLU A 82 3.75 -13.73 10.68
N CYS A 83 2.45 -13.88 10.90
CA CYS A 83 1.90 -13.93 12.25
C CYS A 83 2.49 -15.12 13.05
N PRO A 84 2.59 -15.01 14.39
CA PRO A 84 2.93 -16.14 15.24
C PRO A 84 1.99 -17.32 15.01
N LYS A 85 2.51 -18.55 15.00
CA LYS A 85 1.74 -19.76 14.60
C LYS A 85 0.46 -19.99 15.42
N ASN A 86 0.46 -19.60 16.69
CA ASN A 86 -0.71 -19.70 17.57
C ASN A 86 -1.53 -18.41 17.62
N TRP A 87 -1.16 -17.38 16.86
CA TRP A 87 -1.80 -16.06 16.80
C TRP A 87 -1.88 -15.30 18.12
N GLU A 88 -1.29 -15.83 19.19
CA GLU A 88 -1.41 -15.35 20.56
C GLU A 88 -0.05 -15.17 21.25
N ASP A 89 1.04 -15.67 20.65
CA ASP A 89 2.39 -15.52 21.18
C ASP A 89 2.99 -14.16 20.81
N PHE A 90 2.91 -13.22 21.75
CA PHE A 90 3.58 -11.92 21.72
C PHE A 90 4.78 -11.88 22.67
N SER A 91 5.46 -13.01 22.89
CA SER A 91 6.69 -13.02 23.68
C SER A 91 7.80 -12.20 23.03
N ASP A 92 8.75 -11.73 23.82
CA ASP A 92 9.90 -10.94 23.32
C ASP A 92 10.71 -11.70 22.26
N ALA A 93 10.75 -13.04 22.32
CA ALA A 93 11.43 -13.87 21.33
C ALA A 93 10.73 -13.80 19.96
N THR A 94 9.40 -13.90 19.96
CA THR A 94 8.59 -13.78 18.75
C THR A 94 8.63 -12.33 18.24
N TYR A 95 8.51 -11.34 19.11
CA TYR A 95 8.65 -9.92 18.78
C TYR A 95 10.01 -9.57 18.14
N THR A 96 11.11 -10.02 18.74
CA THR A 96 12.47 -9.80 18.22
C THR A 96 12.61 -10.35 16.81
N THR A 97 12.01 -11.52 16.55
CA THR A 97 11.99 -12.12 15.22
C THR A 97 11.21 -11.25 14.24
N SER A 98 10.02 -10.79 14.61
CA SER A 98 9.17 -10.00 13.72
C SER A 98 9.78 -8.63 13.40
N VAL A 99 10.37 -7.94 14.39
CA VAL A 99 11.11 -6.69 14.16
C VAL A 99 12.30 -6.91 13.24
N ARG A 100 13.11 -7.94 13.50
CA ARG A 100 14.25 -8.29 12.64
C ARG A 100 13.79 -8.51 11.20
N GLN A 101 12.74 -9.31 11.01
CA GLN A 101 12.19 -9.62 9.68
C GLN A 101 11.62 -8.40 8.98
N THR A 102 11.06 -7.43 9.72
CA THR A 102 10.58 -6.15 9.18
C THR A 102 11.73 -5.36 8.56
N PHE A 103 12.82 -5.16 9.31
CA PHE A 103 14.00 -4.47 8.77
C PHE A 103 14.63 -5.24 7.60
N GLU A 104 14.63 -6.57 7.67
CA GLU A 104 15.09 -7.43 6.58
C GLU A 104 14.17 -7.39 5.34
N GLN A 105 12.91 -6.90 5.41
CA GLN A 105 12.06 -6.62 4.23
C GLN A 105 12.32 -5.21 3.68
N VAL A 106 12.52 -4.24 4.57
CA VAL A 106 12.82 -2.85 4.19
C VAL A 106 14.16 -2.76 3.45
N ASP A 107 15.17 -3.49 3.92
CA ASP A 107 16.52 -3.49 3.35
C ASP A 107 16.57 -3.86 1.85
N PRO A 108 16.03 -5.00 1.37
CA PRO A 108 16.05 -5.34 -0.04
C PRO A 108 15.33 -4.30 -0.90
N MET A 109 14.25 -3.69 -0.42
CA MET A 109 13.56 -2.64 -1.18
C MET A 109 14.34 -1.33 -1.20
N SER A 110 15.00 -0.97 -0.11
CA SER A 110 15.93 0.17 -0.08
C SER A 110 17.10 -0.04 -1.04
N ARG A 111 17.69 -1.24 -1.05
CA ARG A 111 18.74 -1.64 -1.99
C ARG A 111 18.25 -1.64 -3.43
N LEU A 112 17.03 -2.08 -3.68
CA LEU A 112 16.42 -2.08 -5.01
C LEU A 112 16.26 -0.66 -5.55
N ALA A 113 15.73 0.26 -4.72
CA ALA A 113 15.60 1.66 -5.07
C ALA A 113 16.97 2.30 -5.38
N ASN A 114 18.00 1.95 -4.61
CA ASN A 114 19.37 2.42 -4.84
C ASN A 114 20.02 1.83 -6.11
N ALA A 115 19.67 0.59 -6.47
CA ALA A 115 20.16 -0.08 -7.67
C ALA A 115 19.49 0.44 -8.95
N TYR A 116 18.25 0.94 -8.85
CA TYR A 116 17.47 1.48 -9.96
C TYR A 116 16.92 2.89 -9.62
N PRO A 117 17.79 3.88 -9.37
CA PRO A 117 17.40 5.20 -8.85
C PRO A 117 16.66 6.08 -9.87
N ASP A 118 16.76 5.74 -11.16
CA ASP A 118 16.00 6.36 -12.25
C ASP A 118 14.59 5.76 -12.38
N THR A 119 14.34 4.60 -11.76
CA THR A 119 13.05 3.89 -11.81
C THR A 119 12.25 4.09 -10.54
N PHE A 120 12.87 3.94 -9.36
CA PHE A 120 12.16 4.00 -8.08
C PHE A 120 12.55 5.26 -7.30
N SER A 121 11.56 5.86 -6.62
CA SER A 121 11.83 6.88 -5.63
C SER A 121 12.43 6.27 -4.36
N SER A 122 13.17 7.07 -3.57
CA SER A 122 13.24 6.80 -2.13
C SER A 122 11.82 6.91 -1.53
N PRO A 123 11.54 6.30 -0.37
CA PRO A 123 10.22 6.37 0.26
C PRO A 123 9.75 7.83 0.41
N PRO A 124 8.70 8.25 -0.32
CA PRO A 124 8.22 9.62 -0.25
C PRO A 124 7.21 9.78 0.91
N ASN A 125 6.75 11.00 1.12
CA ASN A 125 5.58 11.33 1.95
C ASN A 125 4.48 11.97 1.09
N GLY A 126 3.34 12.30 1.70
CA GLY A 126 2.18 12.86 1.01
C GLY A 126 2.46 14.17 0.28
N THR A 127 3.44 14.96 0.73
CA THR A 127 3.84 16.22 0.07
C THR A 127 4.84 16.04 -1.08
N THR A 128 5.60 14.94 -1.11
CA THR A 128 6.70 14.70 -2.07
C THR A 128 6.39 13.62 -3.11
N ALA A 129 5.40 12.76 -2.85
CA ALA A 129 5.05 11.64 -3.73
C ALA A 129 4.74 12.07 -5.17
N LEU A 130 3.93 13.12 -5.36
CA LEU A 130 3.62 13.59 -6.71
C LEU A 130 4.88 14.06 -7.46
N GLN A 131 5.84 14.70 -6.77
CA GLN A 131 7.07 15.13 -7.40
C GLN A 131 7.91 13.95 -7.88
N ALA A 132 7.99 12.87 -7.10
CA ALA A 132 8.70 11.66 -7.52
C ALA A 132 8.14 11.09 -8.84
N PHE A 133 6.81 11.09 -9.00
CA PHE A 133 6.18 10.71 -10.26
C PHE A 133 6.51 11.68 -11.40
N LEU A 134 6.46 12.99 -11.15
CA LEU A 134 6.81 14.00 -12.15
C LEU A 134 8.28 13.91 -12.59
N ASP A 135 9.15 13.41 -11.71
CA ASP A 135 10.56 13.11 -12.00
C ASP A 135 10.73 11.79 -12.79
N GLY A 136 9.64 11.13 -13.18
CA GLY A 136 9.63 9.90 -13.96
C GLY A 136 9.82 8.62 -13.15
N LYS A 137 9.73 8.69 -11.81
CA LYS A 137 9.94 7.55 -10.92
C LYS A 137 8.64 6.94 -10.44
N ILE A 138 8.68 5.66 -10.12
CA ILE A 138 7.63 4.94 -9.39
C ILE A 138 7.69 5.36 -7.92
N ILE A 139 6.62 5.98 -7.44
CA ILE A 139 6.39 6.32 -6.03
C ILE A 139 6.47 5.03 -5.20
N SER A 140 7.46 4.94 -4.30
CA SER A 140 7.82 3.69 -3.60
C SER A 140 7.81 3.82 -2.06
N PRO A 141 6.67 4.09 -1.39
CA PRO A 141 6.59 4.01 0.07
C PRO A 141 6.66 2.56 0.58
N TYR A 142 6.81 2.43 1.89
CA TYR A 142 6.67 1.15 2.60
C TYR A 142 5.35 1.14 3.38
N GLY A 143 4.55 0.08 3.19
CA GLY A 143 3.38 -0.23 4.01
C GLY A 143 3.76 -1.32 5.01
N ILE A 144 3.70 -1.05 6.31
CA ILE A 144 3.99 -2.07 7.32
C ILE A 144 2.72 -2.91 7.52
N GLU A 145 2.75 -4.17 7.09
CA GLU A 145 1.59 -5.04 7.15
C GLU A 145 1.62 -5.92 8.41
N GLY A 146 0.79 -5.51 9.39
CA GLY A 146 0.62 -6.20 10.67
C GLY A 146 1.22 -5.44 11.84
N LEU A 147 0.37 -5.05 12.79
CA LEU A 147 0.77 -4.31 14.00
C LEU A 147 1.45 -5.15 15.09
N HIS A 148 1.71 -6.45 14.85
CA HIS A 148 2.45 -7.30 15.80
C HIS A 148 3.95 -6.94 15.90
N LEU A 149 4.33 -5.82 15.27
CA LEU A 149 5.68 -5.26 15.14
C LEU A 149 5.97 -4.11 16.11
N SER A 150 4.99 -3.66 16.90
CA SER A 150 5.16 -2.57 17.89
C SER A 150 5.47 -3.11 19.29
N HIS A 151 6.62 -2.73 19.87
CA HIS A 151 6.98 -3.02 21.27
C HIS A 151 6.08 -2.18 22.19
N GLY A 152 5.58 -2.80 23.27
CA GLY A 152 4.71 -2.14 24.25
C GLY A 152 3.57 -3.08 24.69
N SER A 153 2.62 -2.58 25.46
CA SER A 153 1.49 -3.36 26.01
C SER A 153 0.44 -3.82 24.98
N ILE A 154 0.76 -3.82 23.69
CA ILE A 154 -0.15 -4.11 22.58
C ILE A 154 -0.18 -5.62 22.30
N LYS A 155 -1.35 -6.24 22.48
CA LYS A 155 -1.63 -7.65 22.19
C LYS A 155 -2.67 -7.73 21.07
N LYS A 156 -2.59 -8.74 20.18
CA LYS A 156 -3.72 -9.05 19.27
C LYS A 156 -4.97 -9.32 20.11
N ALA A 157 -6.06 -8.68 19.72
CA ALA A 157 -7.35 -8.88 20.35
C ALA A 157 -7.88 -10.29 20.01
N VAL A 158 -8.01 -11.15 21.03
CA VAL A 158 -9.26 -11.95 21.16
C VAL A 158 -10.41 -10.92 21.05
N PRO A 159 -11.56 -11.16 20.38
CA PRO A 159 -12.65 -10.17 20.35
C PRO A 159 -13.12 -9.88 21.79
N HIS A 160 -12.47 -8.92 22.41
CA HIS A 160 -12.51 -8.59 23.83
C HIS A 160 -12.82 -7.10 23.98
N TRP A 161 -12.27 -6.28 23.07
CA TRP A 161 -12.49 -4.84 23.04
C TRP A 161 -13.70 -4.42 22.20
N HIS A 162 -14.22 -5.29 21.32
CA HIS A 162 -15.24 -4.91 20.34
C HIS A 162 -14.84 -3.62 19.59
N GLY A 163 -13.58 -3.56 19.10
CA GLY A 163 -12.97 -2.31 18.65
C GLY A 163 -11.46 -2.24 18.88
N ILE A 164 -10.91 -1.04 19.03
CA ILE A 164 -9.51 -0.78 19.45
C ILE A 164 -9.41 -0.65 20.97
N SER A 165 -8.30 -1.10 21.56
CA SER A 165 -8.00 -0.87 22.98
C SER A 165 -7.60 0.59 23.25
N GLU A 166 -7.48 0.99 24.53
CA GLU A 166 -6.94 2.32 24.88
C GLU A 166 -5.54 2.54 24.32
N ALA A 167 -4.64 1.55 24.44
CA ALA A 167 -3.31 1.61 23.80
C ALA A 167 -3.40 1.66 22.26
N GLY A 168 -4.43 1.06 21.66
CA GLY A 168 -4.69 1.17 20.23
C GLY A 168 -5.12 2.57 19.80
N LYS A 169 -5.85 3.31 20.66
CA LYS A 169 -6.18 4.72 20.43
C LYS A 169 -4.93 5.59 20.47
N ASP A 170 -4.05 5.35 21.45
CA ASP A 170 -2.76 6.05 21.56
C ASP A 170 -1.89 5.80 20.32
N LEU A 171 -1.87 4.56 19.81
CA LEU A 171 -1.15 4.23 18.58
C LEU A 171 -1.72 4.97 17.36
N VAL A 172 -3.05 5.00 17.18
CA VAL A 172 -3.69 5.72 16.07
C VAL A 172 -3.42 7.23 16.17
N TYR A 173 -3.41 7.78 17.39
CA TYR A 173 -3.02 9.16 17.64
C TYR A 173 -1.56 9.42 17.25
N GLU A 174 -0.63 8.54 17.63
CA GLU A 174 0.79 8.67 17.30
C GLU A 174 1.03 8.54 15.79
N MET A 175 0.36 7.61 15.11
CA MET A 175 0.37 7.49 13.65
C MET A 175 -0.08 8.80 12.98
N SER A 176 -1.16 9.41 13.50
CA SER A 176 -1.65 10.70 13.00
C SER A 176 -0.62 11.82 13.22
N ARG A 177 0.01 11.87 14.41
CA ARG A 177 1.05 12.85 14.76
C ARG A 177 2.30 12.71 13.88
N MET A 178 2.62 11.48 13.46
CA MET A 178 3.78 11.18 12.60
C MET A 178 3.52 11.34 11.11
N GLY A 179 2.26 11.51 10.68
CA GLY A 179 1.90 11.57 9.26
C GLY A 179 1.86 10.19 8.60
N MET A 180 1.55 9.15 9.37
CA MET A 180 1.35 7.79 8.86
C MET A 180 -0.10 7.58 8.45
N ILE A 181 -0.31 6.96 7.28
CA ILE A 181 -1.64 6.47 6.89
C ILE A 181 -1.98 5.28 7.79
N VAL A 182 -3.20 5.30 8.35
CA VAL A 182 -3.76 4.15 9.08
C VAL A 182 -4.47 3.25 8.07
N ASP A 183 -3.85 2.11 7.77
CA ASP A 183 -4.47 1.06 6.97
C ASP A 183 -5.43 0.23 7.83
N LEU A 184 -6.62 -0.05 7.27
CA LEU A 184 -7.69 -0.81 7.92
C LEU A 184 -7.96 -2.13 7.20
N ALA A 185 -7.11 -2.54 6.25
CA ALA A 185 -7.12 -3.90 5.74
C ALA A 185 -6.92 -4.92 6.89
N HIS A 186 -7.55 -6.09 6.77
CA HIS A 186 -7.50 -7.19 7.76
C HIS A 186 -8.03 -6.91 9.18
N VAL A 187 -8.52 -5.69 9.48
CA VAL A 187 -9.09 -5.37 10.81
C VAL A 187 -10.56 -5.79 10.93
N SER A 188 -11.08 -5.84 12.16
CA SER A 188 -12.50 -6.11 12.40
C SER A 188 -13.39 -4.93 12.00
N VAL A 189 -14.68 -5.17 11.72
CA VAL A 189 -15.65 -4.09 11.46
C VAL A 189 -15.68 -3.10 12.63
N ASP A 190 -15.63 -3.57 13.86
CA ASP A 190 -15.66 -2.69 15.04
C ASP A 190 -14.39 -1.82 15.14
N THR A 191 -13.23 -2.36 14.75
CA THR A 191 -11.99 -1.56 14.60
C THR A 191 -12.15 -0.47 13.54
N MET A 192 -12.77 -0.79 12.40
CA MET A 192 -13.06 0.23 11.37
C MET A 192 -13.98 1.32 11.92
N ARG A 193 -15.00 0.95 12.71
CA ARG A 193 -15.91 1.92 13.35
C ARG A 193 -15.17 2.84 14.31
N ASP A 194 -14.31 2.30 15.16
CA ASP A 194 -13.57 3.10 16.14
C ASP A 194 -12.59 4.07 15.49
N VAL A 195 -11.92 3.64 14.42
CA VAL A 195 -10.95 4.49 13.71
C VAL A 195 -11.64 5.52 12.82
N LEU A 196 -12.75 5.17 12.15
CA LEU A 196 -13.44 6.04 11.19
C LEU A 196 -14.59 6.87 11.79
N GLY A 197 -15.10 6.48 12.98
CA GLY A 197 -16.31 7.06 13.59
C GLY A 197 -17.59 6.78 12.79
N ALA A 198 -17.68 5.64 12.08
CA ALA A 198 -18.77 5.33 11.15
C ALA A 198 -19.73 4.26 11.70
N ASP A 199 -21.05 4.45 11.49
CA ASP A 199 -22.07 3.55 12.05
C ASP A 199 -22.32 2.26 11.21
N GLU A 200 -22.09 2.28 9.89
CA GLU A 200 -22.37 1.15 8.99
C GLU A 200 -21.32 0.94 7.89
N LEU A 201 -21.05 -0.33 7.56
CA LEU A 201 -20.17 -0.75 6.46
C LEU A 201 -20.83 -1.84 5.58
N PRO A 202 -20.45 -1.96 4.29
CA PRO A 202 -21.06 -2.90 3.36
C PRO A 202 -20.67 -4.36 3.65
N LYS A 203 -21.56 -5.30 3.28
CA LYS A 203 -21.32 -6.75 3.40
C LYS A 203 -20.54 -7.28 2.20
N THR A 204 -19.65 -8.23 2.44
CA THR A 204 -18.85 -8.92 1.41
C THR A 204 -19.64 -10.05 0.72
N ASP A 205 -19.46 -10.18 -0.59
CA ASP A 205 -19.95 -11.28 -1.43
C ASP A 205 -18.78 -11.81 -2.25
N MET A 206 -18.59 -13.14 -2.24
CA MET A 206 -17.42 -13.82 -2.80
C MET A 206 -17.85 -14.94 -3.76
N GLU A 207 -18.24 -14.60 -4.98
CA GLU A 207 -18.26 -15.58 -6.08
C GLU A 207 -17.76 -15.00 -7.41
N HIS A 208 -16.74 -15.70 -7.95
CA HIS A 208 -16.16 -15.59 -9.29
C HIS A 208 -15.71 -14.18 -9.73
N ALA A 209 -14.48 -13.81 -9.35
CA ALA A 209 -13.85 -12.55 -9.73
C ALA A 209 -13.33 -12.53 -11.18
N ALA A 210 -13.59 -11.42 -11.88
CA ALA A 210 -13.04 -11.08 -13.18
C ALA A 210 -12.92 -9.54 -13.25
N LEU A 211 -12.18 -8.99 -14.22
CA LEU A 211 -12.04 -7.53 -14.40
C LEU A 211 -13.38 -6.77 -14.32
N GLY A 212 -14.45 -7.33 -14.91
CA GLY A 212 -15.79 -6.75 -14.83
C GLY A 212 -16.34 -6.61 -13.40
N LYS A 213 -16.05 -7.57 -12.52
CA LYS A 213 -16.44 -7.52 -11.11
C LYS A 213 -15.66 -6.49 -10.32
N VAL A 214 -14.37 -6.30 -10.63
CA VAL A 214 -13.57 -5.21 -10.03
C VAL A 214 -14.17 -3.86 -10.41
N ALA A 215 -14.51 -3.66 -11.69
CA ALA A 215 -15.18 -2.44 -12.14
C ALA A 215 -16.57 -2.25 -11.48
N ASP A 216 -17.32 -3.33 -11.24
CA ASP A 216 -18.60 -3.28 -10.54
C ASP A 216 -18.44 -2.90 -9.06
N HIS A 217 -17.41 -3.40 -8.37
CA HIS A 217 -17.08 -2.99 -6.99
C HIS A 217 -16.75 -1.50 -6.92
N ILE A 218 -15.94 -1.00 -7.85
CA ILE A 218 -15.58 0.42 -7.94
C ILE A 218 -16.83 1.28 -8.18
N LYS A 219 -17.73 0.86 -9.07
CA LYS A 219 -19.01 1.56 -9.30
C LYS A 219 -19.92 1.50 -8.09
N HIS A 220 -20.00 0.35 -7.42
CA HIS A 220 -20.85 0.15 -6.26
C HIS A 220 -20.41 1.06 -5.10
N ILE A 221 -19.14 0.96 -4.69
CA ILE A 221 -18.56 1.81 -3.65
C ILE A 221 -18.66 3.29 -4.08
N GLY A 222 -18.41 3.58 -5.36
CA GLY A 222 -18.45 4.95 -5.89
C GLY A 222 -19.84 5.56 -5.86
N GLY A 223 -20.87 4.74 -6.05
CA GLY A 223 -22.27 5.13 -5.87
C GLY A 223 -22.67 5.37 -4.42
N LEU A 224 -22.07 4.63 -3.46
CA LEU A 224 -22.37 4.75 -2.03
C LEU A 224 -21.71 5.96 -1.38
N ILE A 225 -20.39 6.10 -1.55
CA ILE A 225 -19.59 7.09 -0.82
C ILE A 225 -18.99 8.18 -1.72
N GLY A 226 -19.12 8.05 -3.04
CA GLY A 226 -18.56 8.96 -4.03
C GLY A 226 -17.17 8.56 -4.50
N PHE A 227 -16.91 8.67 -5.81
CA PHE A 227 -15.64 8.26 -6.45
C PHE A 227 -14.38 8.99 -5.96
N LYS A 228 -14.52 10.08 -5.20
CA LYS A 228 -13.40 10.79 -4.56
C LYS A 228 -12.81 10.02 -3.37
N HIS A 229 -13.38 8.87 -2.99
CA HIS A 229 -12.97 8.07 -1.83
C HIS A 229 -12.45 6.68 -2.22
N ILE A 230 -12.17 6.44 -3.50
CA ILE A 230 -11.80 5.12 -4.01
C ILE A 230 -10.34 5.15 -4.47
N GLY A 231 -9.57 4.14 -4.06
CA GLY A 231 -8.25 3.81 -4.59
C GLY A 231 -8.25 2.40 -5.19
N LEU A 232 -7.08 1.96 -5.64
CA LEU A 232 -6.81 0.57 -5.99
C LEU A 232 -5.76 0.01 -5.05
N ASP A 233 -5.91 -1.28 -4.79
CA ASP A 233 -5.06 -2.09 -3.94
C ASP A 233 -5.16 -3.52 -4.50
N SER A 234 -4.08 -4.03 -5.08
CA SER A 234 -4.11 -5.26 -5.88
C SER A 234 -3.85 -6.53 -5.08
N ASP A 235 -3.10 -6.42 -3.99
CA ASP A 235 -2.52 -7.56 -3.26
C ASP A 235 -1.64 -8.44 -4.19
N PHE A 236 -1.06 -7.83 -5.23
CA PHE A 236 -0.14 -8.51 -6.14
C PHE A 236 1.06 -9.04 -5.35
N ASP A 237 1.47 -10.26 -5.70
CA ASP A 237 2.53 -11.04 -5.06
C ASP A 237 2.20 -11.58 -3.65
N GLY A 238 1.03 -11.23 -3.10
CA GLY A 238 0.48 -11.72 -1.83
C GLY A 238 -0.56 -12.83 -1.99
N ILE A 239 -1.28 -12.86 -3.11
CA ILE A 239 -2.34 -13.85 -3.37
C ILE A 239 -1.95 -14.95 -4.37
N PRO A 240 -2.48 -16.18 -4.21
CA PRO A 240 -2.19 -17.30 -5.11
C PRO A 240 -2.89 -17.21 -6.47
N THR A 241 -3.95 -16.41 -6.58
CA THR A 241 -4.75 -16.25 -7.80
C THR A 241 -5.34 -14.86 -7.88
N VAL A 242 -5.30 -14.26 -9.07
CA VAL A 242 -5.85 -12.93 -9.39
C VAL A 242 -7.07 -13.05 -10.32
N PRO A 243 -7.93 -12.02 -10.42
CA PRO A 243 -9.05 -12.02 -11.35
C PRO A 243 -8.59 -12.13 -12.81
N ARG A 244 -9.39 -12.78 -13.68
CA ARG A 244 -9.09 -12.83 -15.12
C ARG A 244 -9.08 -11.43 -15.75
N GLY A 245 -8.05 -11.14 -16.54
CA GLY A 245 -7.76 -9.83 -17.13
C GLY A 245 -7.01 -8.88 -16.19
N LEU A 246 -6.51 -9.38 -15.05
CA LEU A 246 -5.70 -8.70 -14.05
C LEU A 246 -4.55 -9.61 -13.60
N GLU A 247 -3.95 -10.32 -14.55
CA GLU A 247 -2.94 -11.36 -14.29
C GLU A 247 -1.61 -10.82 -13.76
N ASP A 248 -1.32 -9.55 -13.99
CA ASP A 248 -0.15 -8.84 -13.48
C ASP A 248 -0.38 -7.31 -13.55
N VAL A 249 0.62 -6.51 -13.18
CA VAL A 249 0.57 -5.03 -13.18
C VAL A 249 0.52 -4.40 -14.59
N ASP A 250 -0.01 -5.09 -15.61
CA ASP A 250 -0.06 -4.56 -16.97
C ASP A 250 -1.19 -3.55 -17.25
N GLU A 251 -1.40 -3.24 -18.53
CA GLU A 251 -2.21 -2.10 -18.99
C GLU A 251 -3.66 -2.16 -18.49
N ASP A 252 -4.25 -3.34 -18.27
CA ASP A 252 -5.65 -3.46 -17.85
C ASP A 252 -5.82 -3.35 -16.34
N ALA A 253 -4.81 -3.74 -15.55
CA ALA A 253 -4.78 -3.59 -14.10
C ALA A 253 -4.52 -2.15 -13.66
N ALA A 254 -3.66 -1.45 -14.39
CA ALA A 254 -3.28 -0.08 -14.09
C ALA A 254 -4.31 0.96 -14.56
N LYS A 255 -5.61 0.72 -14.38
CA LYS A 255 -6.69 1.59 -14.85
C LYS A 255 -7.72 1.97 -13.76
N VAL A 256 -7.33 2.44 -12.57
CA VAL A 256 -8.08 3.45 -11.74
C VAL A 256 -7.12 4.37 -10.93
N ALA A 257 -7.06 5.65 -11.29
CA ALA A 257 -5.99 6.59 -10.95
C ALA A 257 -5.79 6.94 -9.45
N GLY A 258 -4.53 7.09 -9.04
CA GLY A 258 -4.05 7.28 -7.65
C GLY A 258 -4.20 8.70 -7.07
N GLY A 259 -4.91 9.61 -7.75
CA GLY A 259 -5.08 11.00 -7.29
C GLY A 259 -5.80 11.12 -5.93
N ASN A 260 -6.71 10.19 -5.63
CA ASN A 260 -7.38 10.15 -4.32
C ASN A 260 -6.40 9.79 -3.19
N LEU A 261 -5.53 8.80 -3.43
CA LEU A 261 -4.50 8.41 -2.46
C LEU A 261 -3.53 9.56 -2.21
N LEU A 262 -3.01 10.21 -3.26
CA LEU A 262 -2.15 11.40 -3.11
C LEU A 262 -2.83 12.52 -2.30
N ARG A 263 -4.12 12.77 -2.54
CA ARG A 263 -4.86 13.78 -1.79
C ARG A 263 -5.00 13.42 -0.31
N VAL A 264 -5.35 12.17 0.00
CA VAL A 264 -5.47 11.69 1.39
C VAL A 264 -4.11 11.73 2.08
N TRP A 265 -3.07 11.22 1.43
CA TRP A 265 -1.72 11.19 1.96
C TRP A 265 -1.18 12.59 2.24
N LYS A 266 -1.39 13.53 1.31
CA LYS A 266 -1.06 14.94 1.55
C LYS A 266 -1.79 15.51 2.76
N ARG A 267 -3.09 15.17 2.92
CA ARG A 267 -3.87 15.64 4.07
C ARG A 267 -3.35 15.04 5.39
N VAL A 268 -2.89 13.80 5.38
CA VAL A 268 -2.24 13.16 6.53
C VAL A 268 -0.99 13.94 6.95
N ASP A 269 -0.12 14.29 6.00
CA ASP A 269 1.06 15.13 6.28
C ASP A 269 0.66 16.51 6.84
N GLU A 270 -0.36 17.15 6.25
CA GLU A 270 -0.86 18.45 6.73
C GLU A 270 -1.38 18.39 8.17
N VAL A 271 -2.10 17.33 8.53
CA VAL A 271 -2.59 17.11 9.90
C VAL A 271 -1.42 16.88 10.86
N ALA A 272 -0.45 16.06 10.49
CA ALA A 272 0.75 15.82 11.31
C ALA A 272 1.52 17.11 11.57
N LEU A 273 1.77 17.92 10.53
CA LEU A 273 2.42 19.21 10.65
C LEU A 273 1.63 20.18 11.52
N GLN A 274 0.29 20.20 11.40
CA GLN A 274 -0.58 21.00 12.25
C GLN A 274 -0.48 20.57 13.72
N MET A 275 -0.62 19.27 14.01
CA MET A 275 -0.51 18.73 15.37
C MET A 275 0.83 19.10 16.02
N GLN A 276 1.93 18.92 15.29
CA GLN A 276 3.28 19.25 15.76
C GLN A 276 3.44 20.76 16.01
N ALA A 277 2.88 21.62 15.14
CA ALA A 277 2.91 23.07 15.31
C ALA A 277 2.06 23.54 16.50
N GLU A 278 0.97 22.83 16.81
CA GLU A 278 0.10 23.07 17.97
C GLU A 278 0.67 22.50 19.29
N GLY A 279 1.84 21.85 19.24
CA GLY A 279 2.54 21.34 20.43
C GLY A 279 2.12 19.93 20.85
N ALA A 280 1.50 19.15 19.96
CA ALA A 280 1.21 17.73 20.22
C ALA A 280 2.49 16.98 20.56
N LEU A 281 2.56 16.44 21.78
CA LEU A 281 3.70 15.66 22.25
C LEU A 281 3.62 14.22 21.71
N PRO A 282 4.78 13.55 21.51
CA PRO A 282 4.83 12.11 21.25
C PRO A 282 4.14 11.31 22.34
N VAL A 283 3.50 10.22 21.96
CA VAL A 283 3.08 9.19 22.92
C VAL A 283 4.32 8.56 23.54
N GLU A 284 4.34 8.48 24.87
CA GLU A 284 5.43 7.86 25.64
C GLU A 284 4.92 6.58 26.32
N ASP A 285 5.68 5.49 26.21
CA ASP A 285 5.40 4.23 26.92
C ASP A 285 6.57 3.88 27.85
N ASN A 286 6.28 3.12 28.91
CA ASN A 286 7.27 2.63 29.85
C ASN A 286 8.02 1.44 29.24
N ILE A 287 9.30 1.61 28.94
CA ILE A 287 10.15 0.52 28.47
C ILE A 287 10.38 -0.47 29.62
N VAL A 288 9.87 -1.69 29.46
CA VAL A 288 10.12 -2.78 30.40
C VAL A 288 11.35 -3.55 29.92
N TYR A 289 12.46 -3.39 30.62
CA TYR A 289 13.65 -4.20 30.38
C TYR A 289 13.46 -5.59 30.99
N VAL A 290 13.35 -6.59 30.14
CA VAL A 290 13.46 -8.01 30.54
C VAL A 290 14.92 -8.29 30.88
N ALA A 291 15.17 -8.74 32.12
CA ALA A 291 16.49 -9.14 32.61
C ALA A 291 16.85 -10.58 32.22
#